data_AF-A0A847CKH8-F1
#
_entry.id   AF-A0A847CKH8-F1
#
_cell.length_a   1.000
_cell.length_b   1.000
_cell.length_c   1.000
_cell.angle_alpha   90.00
_cell.angle_beta   90.00
_cell.angle_gamma   90.00
#
_symmetry.space_group_name_H-M   'P 1'
#
loop_
_entity.id
_entity.type
_entity.pdbx_description
1 polymer ?
#
loop_
_entity_poly.entity_id
_entity_poly.type
_entity_poly.pdbx_seq_one_letter_code
_entity_poly.pdbx_strand_id
1 'polypeptide(L)'
;MKDSVNNARTELPYLNNLPMALFVCFINIALAFVFQYGRVLTVSDLVVDASLCGIVTAFTSLGYAYWAVEKQRKQGNLPTQVPINSFMQKLPSSYIPLTIITGIAGSVIMVFITIALLRFFPETEYTFIRFLVWKTGYATFLAAKMIEFGIFRYVQPDCEKPDDPIQKGSQTVINPLLRKEIFSMLYASVTADFGMNMLIGLVLGGTIIQGDLVILMGVTQGGVWITGLVFGIIISLLMIKPTLTSVKEIAFEGGVPKSSKKNVLASLPVSPWTLVFILLVPVMAFSALSFWTIMKFFGFESLNFFQFFIIRTAYSKLLSRLVETFAIQRYRQI
;
A
#
# COMPACT_ATOMS: atom_id res chain seq x y z
N MET A 1 4.69 28.19 30.19
CA MET A 1 4.69 29.09 29.03
C MET A 1 5.86 28.68 28.13
N LYS A 2 5.56 28.18 26.93
CA LYS A 2 6.43 28.05 25.74
C LYS A 2 7.33 26.83 25.41
N ASP A 3 7.46 25.77 26.22
CA ASP A 3 8.33 24.63 25.80
C ASP A 3 7.64 23.26 25.60
N SER A 4 6.33 23.12 25.87
CA SER A 4 5.64 21.82 25.75
C SER A 4 4.92 21.59 24.42
N VAL A 5 5.07 22.48 23.44
CA VAL A 5 4.32 22.45 22.16
C VAL A 5 5.21 22.07 20.96
N ASN A 6 6.54 22.00 21.14
CA ASN A 6 7.49 21.63 20.08
C ASN A 6 8.06 20.21 20.19
N ASN A 7 7.56 19.37 21.10
CA ASN A 7 7.65 17.92 20.95
C ASN A 7 6.66 17.44 19.88
N ALA A 8 6.74 18.06 18.70
CA ALA A 8 6.38 17.43 17.45
C ALA A 8 7.30 16.22 17.34
N ARG A 9 6.88 15.11 17.95
CA ARG A 9 7.12 13.73 17.54
C ARG A 9 8.38 13.65 16.68
N THR A 10 9.55 13.64 17.33
CA THR A 10 10.79 13.12 16.76
C THR A 10 10.63 11.62 16.59
N GLU A 11 9.59 11.24 15.83
CA GLU A 11 9.35 9.92 15.32
C GLU A 11 10.55 9.58 14.44
N LEU A 12 11.20 8.47 14.74
CA LEU A 12 12.00 7.75 13.78
C LEU A 12 11.18 7.66 12.50
N PRO A 13 11.80 7.81 11.33
CA PRO A 13 11.08 7.87 10.06
C PRO A 13 10.15 6.68 9.81
N TYR A 14 10.27 5.59 10.56
CA TYR A 14 9.34 4.45 10.59
C TYR A 14 7.84 4.82 10.66
N LEU A 15 7.45 5.95 11.27
CA LEU A 15 6.03 6.33 11.46
C LEU A 15 5.47 7.30 10.40
N ASN A 16 6.30 8.02 9.64
CA ASN A 16 5.82 8.95 8.62
C ASN A 16 6.73 8.99 7.36
N ASN A 17 6.84 7.85 6.69
CA ASN A 17 7.59 7.71 5.43
C ASN A 17 6.87 8.36 4.22
N LEU A 18 5.62 8.79 4.36
CA LEU A 18 4.79 9.24 3.24
C LEU A 18 5.34 10.51 2.54
N PRO A 19 5.71 11.61 3.25
CA PRO A 19 6.26 12.79 2.59
C PRO A 19 7.54 12.48 1.80
N MET A 20 8.37 11.57 2.32
CA MET A 20 9.59 11.18 1.64
C MET A 20 9.31 10.29 0.44
N ALA A 21 8.41 9.32 0.56
CA ALA A 21 7.97 8.51 -0.59
C ALA A 21 7.37 9.38 -1.70
N LEU A 22 6.62 10.43 -1.34
CA LEU A 22 6.09 11.41 -2.29
C LEU A 22 7.21 12.24 -2.95
N PHE A 23 8.26 12.61 -2.22
CA PHE A 23 9.42 13.29 -2.79
C PHE A 23 10.18 12.41 -3.80
N VAL A 24 10.41 11.13 -3.46
CA VAL A 24 11.02 10.17 -4.40
C VAL A 24 10.13 9.94 -5.62
N CYS A 25 8.81 9.89 -5.40
CA CYS A 25 7.84 9.81 -6.49
C CYS A 25 7.91 11.06 -7.38
N PHE A 26 8.04 12.26 -6.82
CA PHE A 26 8.19 13.51 -7.58
C PHE A 26 9.42 13.49 -8.48
N ILE A 27 10.58 13.05 -7.96
CA ILE A 27 11.81 12.88 -8.76
C ILE A 27 11.56 11.92 -9.92
N ASN A 28 10.96 10.75 -9.64
CA ASN A 28 10.67 9.75 -10.65
C ASN A 28 9.68 10.25 -11.72
N ILE A 29 8.65 11.00 -11.34
CA ILE A 29 7.69 11.62 -12.26
C ILE A 29 8.39 12.66 -13.14
N ALA A 30 9.27 13.50 -12.56
CA ALA A 30 10.04 14.47 -13.33
C ALA A 30 10.94 13.77 -14.38
N LEU A 31 11.59 12.66 -14.01
CA LEU A 31 12.38 11.86 -14.97
C LEU A 31 11.51 11.26 -16.07
N ALA A 32 10.33 10.72 -15.73
CA ALA A 32 9.38 10.25 -16.74
C ALA A 32 8.98 11.37 -17.70
N PHE A 33 8.70 12.56 -17.19
CA PHE A 33 8.34 13.70 -18.02
C PHE A 33 9.49 14.07 -18.98
N VAL A 34 10.72 14.15 -18.49
CA VAL A 34 11.89 14.50 -19.32
C VAL A 34 12.17 13.46 -20.40
N PHE A 35 12.06 12.16 -20.09
CA PHE A 35 12.48 11.10 -21.02
C PHE A 35 11.37 10.55 -21.92
N GLN A 36 10.11 10.66 -21.49
CA GLN A 36 8.98 9.95 -22.10
C GLN A 36 7.84 10.86 -22.58
N TYR A 37 7.81 12.14 -22.18
CA TYR A 37 6.74 13.04 -22.63
C TYR A 37 6.83 13.33 -24.14
N GLY A 38 5.67 13.33 -24.81
CA GLY A 38 5.56 13.61 -26.25
C GLY A 38 6.02 12.47 -27.16
N ARG A 39 6.39 11.30 -26.62
CA ARG A 39 6.80 10.12 -27.39
C ARG A 39 5.72 9.05 -27.39
N VAL A 40 5.72 8.21 -28.44
CA VAL A 40 4.94 6.96 -28.46
C VAL A 40 5.69 5.95 -27.61
N LEU A 41 5.06 5.49 -26.53
CA LEU A 41 5.70 4.57 -25.60
C LEU A 41 5.66 3.14 -26.12
N THR A 42 6.80 2.49 -26.07
CA THR A 42 6.93 1.05 -26.35
C THR A 42 7.14 0.25 -25.06
N VAL A 43 6.96 -1.06 -25.14
CA VAL A 43 7.29 -1.98 -24.02
C VAL A 43 8.74 -1.80 -23.56
N SER A 44 9.67 -1.57 -24.51
CA SER A 44 11.08 -1.31 -24.20
C SER A 44 11.25 -0.07 -23.33
N ASP A 45 10.55 1.01 -23.65
CA ASP A 45 10.60 2.26 -22.89
C ASP A 45 10.10 2.08 -21.46
N LEU A 46 9.01 1.33 -21.28
CA LEU A 46 8.45 1.01 -19.97
C LEU A 46 9.40 0.17 -19.12
N VAL A 47 10.09 -0.80 -19.73
CA VAL A 47 11.07 -1.66 -19.05
C VAL A 47 12.32 -0.87 -18.65
N VAL A 48 12.83 -0.01 -19.55
CA VAL A 48 13.97 0.87 -19.25
C VAL A 48 13.62 1.84 -18.13
N ASP A 49 12.43 2.44 -18.18
CA ASP A 49 11.96 3.36 -17.13
C ASP A 49 11.82 2.65 -15.78
N ALA A 50 11.27 1.43 -15.76
CA ALA A 50 11.15 0.63 -14.54
C ALA A 50 12.54 0.31 -13.93
N SER A 51 13.52 -0.03 -14.77
CA SER A 51 14.92 -0.23 -14.34
C SER A 51 15.51 1.04 -13.72
N LEU A 52 15.40 2.18 -14.41
CA LEU A 52 15.88 3.46 -13.92
C LEU A 52 15.19 3.88 -12.62
N CYS A 53 13.87 3.65 -12.53
CA CYS A 53 13.13 3.91 -11.30
C CYS A 53 13.68 3.11 -10.13
N GLY A 54 14.02 1.83 -10.32
CA GLY A 54 14.64 1.00 -9.29
C GLY A 54 15.93 1.61 -8.73
N ILE A 55 16.81 2.07 -9.62
CA ILE A 55 18.11 2.66 -9.26
C ILE A 55 17.92 4.01 -8.54
N VAL A 56 17.14 4.92 -9.14
CA VAL A 56 16.91 6.26 -8.59
C VAL A 56 16.20 6.20 -7.24
N THR A 57 15.22 5.30 -7.11
CA THR A 57 14.49 5.09 -5.87
C THR A 57 15.41 4.56 -4.77
N ALA A 58 16.31 3.62 -5.08
CA ALA A 58 17.29 3.13 -4.11
C ALA A 58 18.22 4.24 -3.63
N PHE A 59 18.78 5.01 -4.56
CA PHE A 59 19.72 6.09 -4.25
C PHE A 59 19.08 7.16 -3.35
N THR A 60 17.90 7.64 -3.74
CA THR A 60 17.19 8.70 -3.00
C THR A 60 16.65 8.20 -1.66
N SER A 61 16.04 7.01 -1.62
CA SER A 61 15.44 6.44 -0.41
C SER A 61 16.47 6.07 0.64
N LEU A 62 17.57 5.40 0.24
CA LEU A 62 18.62 4.99 1.17
C LEU A 62 19.49 6.16 1.62
N GLY A 63 19.70 7.17 0.77
CA GLY A 63 20.42 8.38 1.15
C GLY A 63 19.67 9.13 2.25
N TYR A 64 18.35 9.22 2.11
CA TYR A 64 17.50 9.78 3.15
C TYR A 64 17.51 8.94 4.43
N ALA A 65 17.30 7.63 4.32
CA ALA A 65 17.31 6.75 5.47
C ALA A 65 18.65 6.84 6.24
N TYR A 66 19.77 6.88 5.52
CA TYR A 66 21.11 7.05 6.09
C TYR A 66 21.21 8.37 6.87
N TRP A 67 20.87 9.49 6.24
CA TRP A 67 20.97 10.80 6.88
C TRP A 67 20.04 10.95 8.09
N ALA A 68 18.80 10.45 7.96
CA ALA A 68 17.81 10.52 9.02
C ALA A 68 18.23 9.67 10.24
N VAL A 69 18.71 8.45 10.02
CA VAL A 69 19.19 7.57 11.10
C VAL A 69 20.46 8.14 11.73
N GLU A 70 21.44 8.58 10.93
CA GLU A 70 22.69 9.19 11.43
C GLU A 70 22.40 10.45 12.29
N LYS A 71 21.45 11.28 11.86
CA LYS A 71 21.04 12.47 12.63
C LYS A 71 20.45 12.07 13.99
N GLN A 72 19.57 11.08 14.03
CA GLN A 72 18.96 10.62 15.29
C GLN A 72 19.97 9.90 16.18
N ARG A 73 20.88 9.13 15.59
CA ARG A 73 22.01 8.45 16.27
C ARG A 73 22.89 9.44 17.01
N LYS A 74 23.32 10.51 16.33
CA LYS A 74 24.10 11.61 16.93
C LYS A 74 23.37 12.34 18.05
N GLN A 75 22.04 12.31 18.05
CA GLN A 75 21.21 12.91 19.09
C GLN A 75 20.92 11.96 20.26
N GLY A 76 21.32 10.69 20.18
CA GLY A 76 20.97 9.68 21.19
C GLY A 76 19.50 9.28 21.18
N ASN A 77 18.79 9.55 20.08
CA ASN A 77 17.34 9.37 19.97
C ASN A 77 16.95 8.04 19.31
N LEU A 78 17.91 7.23 18.87
CA LEU A 78 17.59 5.87 18.39
C LEU A 78 17.08 5.03 19.55
N PRO A 79 16.32 3.96 19.27
CA PRO A 79 15.79 3.15 20.33
C PRO A 79 16.83 2.21 20.91
N THR A 80 16.71 1.96 22.21
CA THR A 80 17.59 1.08 22.98
C THR A 80 17.50 -0.39 22.55
N GLN A 81 16.35 -0.80 22.02
CA GLN A 81 16.09 -2.16 21.57
C GLN A 81 15.73 -2.16 20.09
N VAL A 82 16.60 -2.75 19.28
CA VAL A 82 16.38 -2.95 17.84
C VAL A 82 16.28 -4.44 17.55
N PRO A 83 15.31 -4.91 16.75
CA PRO A 83 15.26 -6.29 16.32
C PRO A 83 16.51 -6.66 15.53
N ILE A 84 17.33 -7.56 16.10
CA ILE A 84 18.56 -8.03 15.47
C ILE A 84 18.20 -8.98 14.33
N ASN A 85 18.81 -8.77 13.16
CA ASN A 85 18.63 -9.65 12.02
C ASN A 85 19.97 -9.94 11.32
N SER A 86 20.41 -11.20 11.36
CA SER A 86 21.70 -11.63 10.80
C SER A 86 21.82 -11.45 9.29
N PHE A 87 20.71 -11.44 8.55
CA PHE A 87 20.74 -11.14 7.12
C PHE A 87 21.02 -9.66 6.87
N MET A 88 20.37 -8.77 7.62
CA MET A 88 20.58 -7.33 7.50
C MET A 88 22.01 -6.92 7.88
N GLN A 89 22.59 -7.54 8.90
CA GLN A 89 23.98 -7.27 9.31
C GLN A 89 25.03 -7.69 8.27
N LYS A 90 24.70 -8.62 7.37
CA LYS A 90 25.61 -9.01 6.27
C LYS A 90 25.64 -7.99 5.13
N LEU A 91 24.66 -7.10 5.05
CA LEU A 91 24.63 -6.06 4.02
C LEU A 91 25.66 -4.99 4.35
N PRO A 92 26.11 -4.19 3.37
CA PRO A 92 27.03 -3.09 3.64
C PRO A 92 26.42 -2.07 4.62
N SER A 93 27.25 -1.57 5.55
CA SER A 93 26.88 -0.48 6.47
C SER A 93 27.01 0.90 5.82
N SER A 94 27.91 1.03 4.84
CA SER A 94 28.11 2.25 4.07
C SER A 94 27.01 2.48 3.04
N TYR A 95 26.62 3.75 2.87
CA TYR A 95 25.55 4.18 1.95
C TYR A 95 25.75 3.73 0.50
N ILE A 96 26.93 3.99 -0.08
CA ILE A 96 27.21 3.73 -1.50
C ILE A 96 27.08 2.24 -1.88
N PRO A 97 27.79 1.29 -1.24
CA PRO A 97 27.67 -0.12 -1.61
C PRO A 97 26.28 -0.69 -1.34
N LEU A 98 25.60 -0.26 -0.27
CA LEU A 98 24.21 -0.67 -0.03
C LEU A 98 23.29 -0.20 -1.16
N THR A 99 23.47 1.04 -1.60
CA THR A 99 22.69 1.64 -2.69
C THR A 99 22.91 0.95 -4.02
N ILE A 100 24.14 0.56 -4.35
CA ILE A 100 24.43 -0.16 -5.59
C ILE A 100 23.73 -1.53 -5.58
N ILE A 101 23.89 -2.30 -4.49
CA ILE A 101 23.29 -3.65 -4.38
C ILE A 101 21.76 -3.58 -4.45
N THR A 102 21.16 -2.69 -3.65
CA THR A 102 19.70 -2.52 -3.61
C THR A 102 19.15 -1.88 -4.88
N GLY A 103 19.89 -0.99 -5.53
CA GLY A 103 19.53 -0.39 -6.81
C GLY A 103 19.51 -1.42 -7.94
N ILE A 104 20.51 -2.31 -8.00
CA ILE A 104 20.53 -3.42 -8.96
C ILE A 104 19.36 -4.37 -8.68
N ALA A 105 19.18 -4.80 -7.43
CA ALA A 105 18.07 -5.69 -7.07
C ALA A 105 16.70 -5.05 -7.36
N GLY A 106 16.54 -3.77 -7.02
CA GLY A 106 15.33 -3.00 -7.28
C GLY A 106 15.04 -2.85 -8.76
N SER A 107 16.05 -2.52 -9.58
CA SER A 107 15.94 -2.45 -11.04
C SER A 107 15.45 -3.77 -11.63
N VAL A 108 16.09 -4.89 -11.26
CA VAL A 108 15.73 -6.23 -11.75
C VAL A 108 14.29 -6.57 -11.36
N ILE A 109 13.92 -6.38 -10.09
CA ILE A 109 12.56 -6.65 -9.59
C ILE A 109 11.54 -5.81 -10.34
N MET A 110 11.80 -4.51 -10.53
CA MET A 110 10.90 -3.61 -11.23
C MET A 110 10.70 -4.00 -12.69
N VAL A 111 11.77 -4.40 -13.39
CA VAL A 111 11.69 -4.94 -14.75
C VAL A 111 10.79 -6.17 -14.81
N PHE A 112 11.01 -7.14 -13.90
CA PHE A 112 10.19 -8.36 -13.85
C PHE A 112 8.71 -8.05 -13.57
N ILE A 113 8.43 -7.17 -12.61
CA ILE A 113 7.07 -6.75 -12.27
C ILE A 113 6.40 -6.08 -13.48
N THR A 114 7.09 -5.14 -14.14
CA THR A 114 6.56 -4.46 -15.32
C THR A 114 6.26 -5.43 -16.44
N ILE A 115 7.17 -6.35 -16.77
CA ILE A 115 6.93 -7.37 -17.81
C ILE A 115 5.75 -8.28 -17.44
N ALA A 116 5.67 -8.72 -16.18
CA ALA A 116 4.57 -9.56 -15.70
C ALA A 116 3.23 -8.83 -15.82
N LEU A 117 3.18 -7.55 -15.43
CA LEU A 117 1.98 -6.73 -15.53
C LEU A 117 1.57 -6.50 -16.99
N LEU A 118 2.51 -6.17 -17.88
CA LEU A 118 2.23 -5.97 -19.30
C LEU A 118 1.74 -7.24 -20.00
N ARG A 119 2.23 -8.42 -19.59
CA ARG A 119 1.73 -9.71 -20.07
C ARG A 119 0.36 -10.04 -19.50
N PHE A 120 0.11 -9.67 -18.25
CA PHE A 120 -1.12 -10.01 -17.55
C PHE A 120 -2.26 -9.03 -17.89
N PHE A 121 -1.98 -7.76 -18.11
CA PHE A 121 -2.89 -6.74 -18.64
C PHE A 121 -2.34 -6.22 -19.97
N PRO A 122 -2.58 -6.94 -21.08
CA PRO A 122 -2.15 -6.47 -22.39
C PRO A 122 -2.93 -5.19 -22.73
N GLU A 123 -2.27 -4.04 -22.60
CA GLU A 123 -2.85 -2.76 -23.01
C GLU A 123 -2.84 -2.67 -24.54
N THR A 124 -3.93 -2.16 -25.10
CA THR A 124 -4.02 -1.86 -26.54
C THR A 124 -3.24 -0.59 -26.91
N GLU A 125 -3.05 0.34 -25.95
CA GLU A 125 -2.35 1.61 -26.17
C GLU A 125 -1.62 2.12 -24.91
N TYR A 126 -0.30 2.31 -25.01
CA TYR A 126 0.56 2.89 -23.97
C TYR A 126 0.59 4.42 -24.05
N THR A 127 -0.41 5.08 -23.47
CA THR A 127 -0.42 6.56 -23.40
C THR A 127 0.44 7.06 -22.24
N PHE A 128 1.04 8.25 -22.40
CA PHE A 128 1.86 8.87 -21.36
C PHE A 128 1.10 9.05 -20.04
N ILE A 129 -0.20 9.39 -20.09
CA ILE A 129 -1.03 9.60 -18.90
C ILE A 129 -1.25 8.27 -18.16
N ARG A 130 -1.54 7.17 -18.86
CA ARG A 130 -1.66 5.83 -18.25
C ARG A 130 -0.35 5.41 -17.60
N PHE A 131 0.76 5.57 -18.32
CA PHE A 131 2.10 5.32 -17.79
C PHE A 131 2.41 6.13 -16.53
N LEU A 132 2.03 7.41 -16.47
CA LEU A 132 2.27 8.26 -15.31
C LEU A 132 1.50 7.79 -14.06
N VAL A 133 0.26 7.31 -14.24
CA VAL A 133 -0.52 6.69 -13.14
C VAL A 133 0.17 5.43 -12.64
N TRP A 134 0.59 4.53 -13.55
CA TRP A 134 1.35 3.34 -13.19
C TRP A 134 2.63 3.69 -12.43
N LYS A 135 3.42 4.64 -12.95
CA LYS A 135 4.66 5.12 -12.36
C LYS A 135 4.49 5.69 -10.97
N THR A 136 3.46 6.51 -10.78
CA THR A 136 3.15 7.08 -9.47
C THR A 136 2.88 5.97 -8.45
N GLY A 137 2.10 4.95 -8.83
CA GLY A 137 1.77 3.81 -7.97
C GLY A 137 3.00 3.01 -7.56
N TYR A 138 3.77 2.49 -8.54
CA TYR A 138 4.89 1.63 -8.24
C TYR A 138 6.09 2.39 -7.62
N ALA A 139 6.36 3.64 -8.03
CA ALA A 139 7.48 4.41 -7.48
C ALA A 139 7.22 4.77 -6.01
N THR A 140 5.98 5.14 -5.66
CA THR A 140 5.61 5.42 -4.27
C THR A 140 5.73 4.16 -3.40
N PHE A 141 5.23 3.01 -3.90
CA PHE A 141 5.32 1.75 -3.17
C PHE A 141 6.76 1.29 -2.97
N LEU A 142 7.57 1.35 -4.03
CA LEU A 142 8.98 0.99 -3.99
C LEU A 142 9.75 1.90 -3.04
N ALA A 143 9.52 3.22 -3.09
CA ALA A 143 10.15 4.18 -2.20
C ALA A 143 9.82 3.89 -0.73
N ALA A 144 8.55 3.68 -0.40
CA ALA A 144 8.14 3.34 0.96
C ALA A 144 8.87 2.09 1.48
N LYS A 145 9.01 1.05 0.65
CA LYS A 145 9.69 -0.19 1.03
C LYS A 145 11.21 -0.06 1.11
N MET A 146 11.84 0.70 0.22
CA MET A 146 13.27 0.97 0.28
C MET A 146 13.65 1.84 1.48
N ILE A 147 12.80 2.80 1.88
CA ILE A 147 12.99 3.60 3.09
C ILE A 147 12.90 2.71 4.34
N GLU A 148 11.83 1.91 4.47
CA GLU A 148 11.68 0.96 5.59
C GLU A 148 12.88 0.01 5.71
N PHE A 149 13.32 -0.54 4.58
CA PHE A 149 14.49 -1.41 4.51
C PHE A 149 15.78 -0.69 4.92
N GLY A 150 16.01 0.52 4.40
CA GLY A 150 17.18 1.33 4.71
C GLY A 150 17.25 1.71 6.18
N ILE A 151 16.13 2.16 6.77
CA ILE A 151 16.05 2.46 8.20
C ILE A 151 16.42 1.21 8.99
N PHE A 152 15.78 0.07 8.68
CA PHE A 152 16.04 -1.17 9.40
C PHE A 152 17.49 -1.64 9.29
N ARG A 153 18.15 -1.40 8.14
CA ARG A 153 19.58 -1.67 7.94
C ARG A 153 20.45 -0.80 8.84
N TYR A 154 20.24 0.51 8.82
CA TYR A 154 21.11 1.48 9.48
C TYR A 154 20.93 1.57 10.99
N VAL A 155 19.82 1.04 11.55
CA VAL A 155 19.66 0.93 13.01
C VAL A 155 20.27 -0.35 13.60
N GLN A 156 20.79 -1.27 12.78
CA GLN A 156 21.40 -2.49 13.30
C GLN A 156 22.64 -2.17 14.16
N PRO A 157 22.95 -2.99 15.18
CA PRO A 157 24.07 -2.76 16.08
C PRO A 157 25.45 -2.71 15.40
N ASP A 158 25.63 -3.43 14.29
CA ASP A 158 26.89 -3.44 13.52
C ASP A 158 27.17 -2.11 12.81
N CYS A 159 26.20 -1.19 12.75
CA CYS A 159 26.38 0.17 12.26
C CYS A 159 26.76 1.17 13.37
N GLU A 160 26.91 0.72 14.63
CA GLU A 160 27.36 1.57 15.74
C GLU A 160 28.83 1.98 15.61
N LYS A 161 29.07 3.28 15.87
CA LYS A 161 30.40 3.87 15.89
C LYS A 161 30.83 4.03 17.35
N PRO A 162 32.13 3.93 17.66
CA PRO A 162 32.64 4.08 19.02
C PRO A 162 32.24 5.39 19.72
N ASP A 163 32.07 6.46 18.94
CA ASP A 163 31.73 7.81 19.45
C ASP A 163 30.21 8.06 19.54
N ASP A 164 29.37 7.07 19.25
CA ASP A 164 27.92 7.24 19.31
C ASP A 164 27.45 7.44 20.77
N PRO A 165 26.57 8.42 21.04
CA PRO A 165 26.02 8.60 22.38
C PRO A 165 25.14 7.41 22.79
N ILE A 166 24.95 7.22 24.09
CA ILE A 166 23.99 6.24 24.62
C ILE A 166 22.59 6.56 24.08
N GLN A 167 22.01 5.60 23.37
CA GLN A 167 20.70 5.74 22.77
C GLN A 167 19.60 5.62 23.84
N LYS A 168 18.59 6.49 23.81
CA LYS A 168 17.52 6.60 24.82
C LYS A 168 16.12 6.73 24.20
N GLY A 169 15.99 6.49 22.89
CA GLY A 169 14.72 6.55 22.19
C GLY A 169 13.72 5.52 22.73
N SER A 170 12.47 5.94 22.89
CA SER A 170 11.38 5.09 23.42
C SER A 170 10.61 4.35 22.31
N GLN A 171 11.08 4.40 21.07
CA GLN A 171 10.31 3.96 19.91
C GLN A 171 10.62 2.53 19.50
N THR A 172 9.62 1.78 19.06
CA THR A 172 9.84 0.41 18.60
C THR A 172 10.16 0.38 17.11
N VAL A 173 11.33 -0.15 16.74
CA VAL A 173 11.62 -0.48 15.34
C VAL A 173 10.96 -1.81 15.00
N ILE A 174 10.19 -1.84 13.92
CA ILE A 174 9.58 -3.07 13.42
C ILE A 174 10.55 -3.72 12.42
N ASN A 175 10.59 -5.06 12.36
CA ASN A 175 11.29 -5.76 11.28
C ASN A 175 10.42 -5.72 10.01
N PRO A 176 10.84 -5.05 8.92
CA PRO A 176 10.05 -4.92 7.69
C PRO A 176 10.07 -6.18 6.82
N LEU A 177 10.90 -7.18 7.16
CA LEU A 177 11.01 -8.42 6.40
C LEU A 177 9.73 -9.25 6.57
N LEU A 178 9.19 -9.71 5.45
CA LEU A 178 7.99 -10.55 5.42
C LEU A 178 8.25 -11.85 6.18
N ARG A 179 7.44 -12.12 7.21
CA ARG A 179 7.44 -13.40 7.93
C ARG A 179 6.71 -14.45 7.09
N LYS A 180 7.10 -15.72 7.24
CA LYS A 180 6.42 -16.85 6.57
C LYS A 180 4.91 -16.89 6.86
N GLU A 181 4.53 -16.53 8.08
CA GLU A 181 3.14 -16.41 8.54
C GLU A 181 2.32 -15.39 7.71
N ILE A 182 2.96 -14.33 7.21
CA ILE A 182 2.29 -13.35 6.35
C ILE A 182 1.94 -13.98 5.01
N PHE A 183 2.78 -14.87 4.48
CA PHE A 183 2.47 -15.57 3.22
C PHE A 183 1.31 -16.55 3.39
N SER A 184 1.25 -17.30 4.50
CA SER A 184 0.11 -18.18 4.76
C SER A 184 -1.17 -17.39 4.97
N MET A 185 -1.10 -16.25 5.68
CA MET A 185 -2.24 -15.35 5.87
C MET A 185 -2.71 -14.73 4.54
N LEU A 186 -1.78 -14.29 3.69
CA LEU A 186 -2.10 -13.76 2.37
C LEU A 186 -2.72 -14.84 1.48
N TYR A 187 -2.16 -16.05 1.48
CA TYR A 187 -2.71 -17.18 0.72
C TYR A 187 -4.12 -17.53 1.20
N ALA A 188 -4.32 -17.70 2.51
CA ALA A 188 -5.63 -17.99 3.08
C ALA A 188 -6.65 -16.88 2.76
N SER A 189 -6.24 -15.61 2.84
CA SER A 189 -7.08 -14.47 2.49
C SER A 189 -7.47 -14.47 1.01
N VAL A 190 -6.52 -14.72 0.11
CA VAL A 190 -6.77 -14.79 -1.33
C VAL A 190 -7.68 -15.97 -1.66
N THR A 191 -7.45 -17.14 -1.08
CA THR A 191 -8.28 -18.34 -1.30
C THR A 191 -9.69 -18.16 -0.74
N ALA A 192 -9.84 -17.56 0.44
CA ALA A 192 -11.16 -17.26 1.02
C ALA A 192 -11.94 -16.25 0.17
N ASP A 193 -11.29 -15.18 -0.30
CA ASP A 193 -11.92 -14.23 -1.22
C ASP A 193 -12.27 -14.92 -2.54
N PHE A 194 -11.36 -15.69 -3.12
CA PHE A 194 -11.62 -16.45 -4.34
C PHE A 194 -12.85 -17.36 -4.20
N GLY A 195 -12.90 -18.18 -3.15
CA GLY A 195 -14.02 -19.10 -2.88
C GLY A 195 -15.35 -18.39 -2.67
N MET A 196 -15.39 -17.32 -1.87
CA MET A 196 -16.61 -16.55 -1.67
C MET A 196 -17.13 -15.92 -2.95
N ASN A 197 -16.24 -15.50 -3.84
CA ASN A 197 -16.65 -14.90 -5.10
C ASN A 197 -17.11 -15.91 -6.14
N MET A 198 -16.60 -17.13 -6.11
CA MET A 198 -17.22 -18.22 -6.88
C MET A 198 -18.63 -18.51 -6.39
N LEU A 199 -18.84 -18.59 -5.07
CA LEU A 199 -20.16 -18.85 -4.47
C LEU A 199 -21.17 -17.75 -4.81
N ILE A 200 -20.78 -16.49 -4.65
CA ILE A 200 -21.63 -15.35 -4.99
C ILE A 200 -21.81 -15.25 -6.51
N GLY A 201 -20.75 -15.56 -7.28
CA GLY A 201 -20.79 -15.66 -8.74
C GLY A 201 -21.81 -16.69 -9.22
N LEU A 202 -21.95 -17.84 -8.54
CA LEU A 202 -22.97 -18.84 -8.85
C LEU A 202 -24.39 -18.28 -8.66
N VAL A 203 -24.62 -17.56 -7.56
CA VAL A 203 -25.94 -16.97 -7.25
C VAL A 203 -26.30 -15.86 -8.24
N LEU A 204 -25.32 -15.08 -8.68
CA LEU A 204 -25.53 -13.88 -9.49
C LEU A 204 -25.23 -14.08 -10.99
N GLY A 205 -24.95 -15.32 -11.42
CA GLY A 205 -24.71 -15.67 -12.82
C GLY A 205 -23.30 -15.34 -13.37
N GLY A 206 -22.35 -14.98 -12.50
CA GLY A 206 -20.93 -14.77 -12.85
C GLY A 206 -20.08 -16.05 -12.84
N THR A 207 -20.62 -17.18 -12.37
CA THR A 207 -19.97 -18.49 -12.40
C THR A 207 -20.98 -19.54 -12.85
N ILE A 208 -20.57 -20.39 -13.79
CA ILE A 208 -21.41 -21.46 -14.35
C ILE A 208 -20.71 -22.79 -14.06
N ILE A 209 -21.43 -23.76 -13.50
CA ILE A 209 -20.97 -25.15 -13.39
C ILE A 209 -21.57 -25.92 -14.56
N GLN A 210 -20.71 -26.45 -15.42
CA GLN A 210 -21.10 -27.25 -16.57
C GLN A 210 -20.40 -28.62 -16.49
N GLY A 211 -21.10 -29.62 -15.95
CA GLY A 211 -20.50 -30.91 -15.62
C GLY A 211 -19.40 -30.75 -14.56
N ASP A 212 -18.20 -31.25 -14.85
CA ASP A 212 -17.03 -31.16 -13.97
C ASP A 212 -16.24 -29.85 -14.13
N LEU A 213 -16.70 -28.93 -14.99
CA LEU A 213 -16.02 -27.67 -15.29
C LEU A 213 -16.67 -26.50 -14.57
N VAL A 214 -15.84 -25.67 -13.94
CA VAL A 214 -16.26 -24.37 -13.41
C VAL A 214 -15.83 -23.27 -14.37
N ILE A 215 -16.81 -22.61 -14.99
CA ILE A 215 -16.60 -21.53 -15.94
C ILE A 215 -16.77 -20.20 -15.20
N LEU A 216 -15.69 -19.43 -15.13
CA LEU A 216 -15.68 -18.09 -14.54
C LEU A 216 -15.84 -17.06 -15.66
N MET A 217 -16.95 -16.33 -15.63
CA MET A 217 -17.25 -15.33 -16.65
C MET A 217 -16.34 -14.11 -16.50
N GLY A 218 -15.86 -13.58 -17.63
CA GLY A 218 -15.14 -12.31 -17.66
C GLY A 218 -16.07 -11.13 -17.34
N VAL A 219 -15.47 -10.01 -16.95
CA VAL A 219 -16.18 -8.74 -16.70
C VAL A 219 -15.99 -7.83 -17.90
N THR A 220 -17.10 -7.47 -18.54
CA THR A 220 -17.10 -6.54 -19.68
C THR A 220 -17.25 -5.09 -19.20
N GLN A 221 -16.75 -4.15 -19.99
CA GLN A 221 -16.87 -2.72 -19.69
C GLN A 221 -18.33 -2.27 -19.51
N GLY A 222 -19.26 -2.85 -20.28
CA GLY A 222 -20.70 -2.55 -20.15
C GLY A 222 -21.34 -3.07 -18.86
N GLY A 223 -20.88 -4.22 -18.36
CA GLY A 223 -21.41 -4.87 -17.15
C GLY A 223 -20.70 -4.49 -15.84
N VAL A 224 -19.59 -3.74 -15.91
CA VAL A 224 -18.75 -3.47 -14.75
C VAL A 224 -19.46 -2.65 -13.66
N TRP A 225 -20.38 -1.76 -14.03
CA TRP A 225 -21.16 -0.97 -13.07
C TRP A 225 -22.00 -1.86 -12.15
N ILE A 226 -22.71 -2.84 -12.72
CA ILE A 226 -23.52 -3.81 -11.95
C ILE A 226 -22.62 -4.61 -11.01
N THR A 227 -21.48 -5.08 -11.54
CA THR A 227 -20.47 -5.80 -10.75
C THR A 227 -19.97 -4.97 -9.58
N GLY A 228 -19.72 -3.67 -9.79
CA GLY A 228 -19.29 -2.76 -8.73
C GLY A 228 -20.38 -2.47 -7.69
N LEU A 229 -21.65 -2.33 -8.10
CA LEU A 229 -22.77 -2.17 -7.15
C LEU A 229 -22.92 -3.40 -6.26
N VAL A 230 -22.94 -4.60 -6.86
CA VAL A 230 -22.96 -5.88 -6.15
C VAL A 230 -21.78 -5.98 -5.20
N PHE A 231 -20.58 -5.66 -5.67
CA PHE A 231 -19.38 -5.73 -4.86
C PHE A 231 -19.41 -4.76 -3.67
N GLY A 232 -19.99 -3.57 -3.84
CA GLY A 232 -20.20 -2.62 -2.74
C GLY A 232 -21.10 -3.17 -1.63
N ILE A 233 -22.13 -3.96 -1.98
CA ILE A 233 -22.97 -4.66 -0.99
C ILE A 233 -22.13 -5.69 -0.23
N ILE A 234 -21.38 -6.52 -0.96
CA ILE A 234 -20.52 -7.57 -0.39
C ILE A 234 -19.52 -6.96 0.60
N ILE A 235 -18.77 -5.94 0.17
CA ILE A 235 -17.81 -5.23 1.02
C ILE A 235 -18.48 -4.64 2.26
N SER A 236 -19.65 -4.01 2.11
CA SER A 236 -20.33 -3.36 3.23
C SER A 236 -20.67 -4.37 4.34
N LEU A 237 -21.13 -5.56 3.94
CA LEU A 237 -21.54 -6.61 4.87
C LEU A 237 -20.37 -7.45 5.41
N LEU A 238 -19.43 -7.82 4.55
CA LEU A 238 -18.36 -8.78 4.88
C LEU A 238 -17.05 -8.12 5.33
N MET A 239 -16.86 -6.83 5.06
CA MET A 239 -15.64 -6.10 5.43
C MET A 239 -15.95 -4.93 6.37
N ILE A 240 -16.83 -4.01 5.97
CA ILE A 240 -17.07 -2.77 6.73
C ILE A 240 -17.71 -3.06 8.09
N LYS A 241 -18.75 -3.90 8.12
CA LYS A 241 -19.43 -4.27 9.36
C LYS A 241 -18.47 -4.91 10.38
N PRO A 242 -17.72 -5.99 10.08
CA PRO A 242 -16.77 -6.56 11.03
C PRO A 242 -15.73 -5.56 11.53
N THR A 243 -15.16 -4.72 10.65
CA THR A 243 -14.20 -3.69 11.03
C THR A 243 -14.80 -2.67 12.01
N LEU A 244 -16.03 -2.20 11.74
CA LEU A 244 -16.72 -1.28 12.64
C LEU A 244 -17.02 -1.91 14.00
N THR A 245 -17.41 -3.19 14.04
CA THR A 245 -17.66 -3.90 15.31
C THR A 245 -16.38 -4.06 16.11
N SER A 246 -15.30 -4.53 15.48
CA SER A 246 -14.02 -4.74 16.16
C SER A 246 -13.43 -3.44 16.71
N VAL A 247 -13.40 -2.36 15.92
CA VAL A 247 -12.88 -1.06 16.40
C VAL A 247 -13.76 -0.49 17.51
N LYS A 248 -15.07 -0.71 17.46
CA LYS A 248 -15.99 -0.32 18.54
C LYS A 248 -15.66 -1.05 19.83
N GLU A 249 -15.46 -2.37 19.79
CA GLU A 249 -15.07 -3.19 20.96
C GLU A 249 -13.76 -2.69 21.58
N ILE A 250 -12.73 -2.50 20.76
CA ILE A 250 -11.43 -1.96 21.20
C ILE A 250 -11.58 -0.57 21.84
N ALA A 251 -12.46 0.28 21.28
CA ALA A 251 -12.72 1.60 21.84
C ALA A 251 -13.41 1.54 23.22
N PHE A 252 -14.36 0.61 23.41
CA PHE A 252 -15.01 0.41 24.70
C PHE A 252 -14.08 -0.16 25.77
N GLU A 253 -13.11 -0.97 25.38
CA GLU A 253 -12.06 -1.48 26.25
C GLU A 253 -10.99 -0.42 26.61
N GLY A 254 -11.12 0.81 26.10
CA GLY A 254 -10.18 1.90 26.35
C GLY A 254 -8.91 1.83 25.50
N GLY A 255 -8.85 0.94 24.51
CA GLY A 255 -7.71 0.77 23.61
C GLY A 255 -7.54 1.89 22.57
N VAL A 256 -8.50 2.81 22.46
CA VAL A 256 -8.44 3.94 21.53
C VAL A 256 -8.39 5.27 22.30
N PRO A 257 -7.38 6.14 22.05
CA PRO A 257 -7.27 7.41 22.78
C PRO A 257 -8.42 8.35 22.47
N LYS A 258 -9.15 8.78 23.50
CA LYS A 258 -10.31 9.67 23.38
C LYS A 258 -9.92 11.01 22.76
N SER A 259 -10.75 11.51 21.85
CA SER A 259 -10.56 12.83 21.25
C SER A 259 -11.09 13.92 22.18
N SER A 260 -10.29 14.94 22.48
CA SER A 260 -10.73 16.13 23.21
C SER A 260 -11.56 17.09 22.36
N LYS A 261 -11.55 16.96 21.03
CA LYS A 261 -12.32 17.79 20.09
C LYS A 261 -13.41 16.97 19.40
N LYS A 262 -14.66 17.46 19.49
CA LYS A 262 -15.79 16.94 18.72
C LYS A 262 -15.59 17.26 17.24
N ASN A 263 -15.60 16.23 16.39
CA ASN A 263 -15.57 16.38 14.93
C ASN A 263 -16.97 16.10 14.34
N VAL A 264 -17.20 16.45 13.07
CA VAL A 264 -18.45 16.19 12.33
C VAL A 264 -18.85 14.71 12.40
N LEU A 265 -17.88 13.80 12.45
CA LEU A 265 -18.13 12.36 12.60
C LEU A 265 -18.84 11.97 13.90
N ALA A 266 -18.83 12.82 14.93
CA ALA A 266 -19.53 12.54 16.20
C ALA A 266 -21.06 12.48 16.04
N SER A 267 -21.63 13.07 14.99
CA SER A 267 -23.08 13.05 14.72
C SER A 267 -23.58 11.74 14.10
N LEU A 268 -22.67 10.90 13.58
CA LEU A 268 -23.04 9.63 12.97
C LEU A 268 -23.49 8.62 14.03
N PRO A 269 -24.26 7.58 13.70
CA PRO A 269 -24.68 6.56 14.66
C PRO A 269 -23.50 5.83 15.33
N VAL A 270 -23.70 5.35 16.57
CA VAL A 270 -22.74 4.49 17.29
C VAL A 270 -22.89 3.02 16.89
N SER A 271 -24.06 2.62 16.41
CA SER A 271 -24.33 1.25 16.00
C SER A 271 -23.60 0.90 14.70
N PRO A 272 -22.75 -0.16 14.67
CA PRO A 272 -22.08 -0.61 13.46
C PRO A 272 -23.05 -0.91 12.32
N TRP A 273 -24.22 -1.49 12.63
CA TRP A 273 -25.25 -1.81 11.65
C TRP A 273 -25.85 -0.57 10.98
N THR A 274 -26.19 0.45 11.76
CA THR A 274 -26.76 1.68 11.22
C THR A 274 -25.73 2.45 10.40
N LEU A 275 -24.46 2.45 10.84
CA LEU A 275 -23.35 3.02 10.06
C LEU A 275 -23.16 2.29 8.72
N VAL A 276 -23.22 0.96 8.71
CA VAL A 276 -23.11 0.17 7.46
C VAL A 276 -24.24 0.54 6.50
N PHE A 277 -25.47 0.68 7.00
CA PHE A 277 -26.60 1.06 6.15
C PHE A 277 -26.43 2.46 5.55
N ILE A 278 -25.93 3.42 6.32
CA ILE A 278 -25.61 4.77 5.82
C ILE A 278 -24.48 4.73 4.78
N LEU A 279 -23.46 3.91 5.01
CA LEU A 279 -22.31 3.79 4.12
C LEU A 279 -22.58 2.91 2.89
N LEU A 280 -23.65 2.10 2.89
CA LEU A 280 -23.95 1.15 1.84
C LEU A 280 -24.05 1.81 0.46
N VAL A 281 -24.90 2.83 0.33
CA VAL A 281 -25.12 3.53 -0.94
C VAL A 281 -23.84 4.25 -1.42
N PRO A 282 -23.13 5.04 -0.58
CA PRO A 282 -21.83 5.60 -0.95
C PRO A 282 -20.81 4.56 -1.40
N VAL A 283 -20.71 3.41 -0.71
CA VAL A 283 -19.74 2.35 -1.03
C VAL A 283 -20.10 1.66 -2.34
N MET A 284 -21.38 1.39 -2.60
CA MET A 284 -21.86 0.86 -3.88
C MET A 284 -21.54 1.81 -5.03
N ALA A 285 -21.91 3.09 -4.89
CA ALA A 285 -21.66 4.10 -5.92
C ALA A 285 -20.16 4.28 -6.17
N PHE A 286 -19.36 4.33 -5.10
CA PHE A 286 -17.91 4.47 -5.20
C PHE A 286 -17.25 3.23 -5.83
N SER A 287 -17.72 2.02 -5.51
CA SER A 287 -17.21 0.77 -6.10
C SER A 287 -17.50 0.71 -7.60
N ALA A 288 -18.74 1.01 -7.99
CA ALA A 288 -19.16 1.01 -9.39
C ALA A 288 -18.42 2.08 -10.22
N LEU A 289 -18.33 3.30 -9.69
CA LEU A 289 -17.58 4.38 -10.33
C LEU A 289 -16.09 4.04 -10.45
N SER A 290 -15.49 3.45 -9.41
CA SER A 290 -14.07 3.08 -9.41
C SER A 290 -13.77 2.05 -10.49
N PHE A 291 -14.53 0.95 -10.54
CA PHE A 291 -14.28 -0.07 -11.55
C PHE A 291 -14.58 0.39 -12.97
N TRP A 292 -15.65 1.16 -13.17
CA TRP A 292 -15.90 1.76 -14.48
C TRP A 292 -14.78 2.70 -14.91
N THR A 293 -14.30 3.55 -14.00
CA THR A 293 -13.20 4.47 -14.28
C THR A 293 -11.93 3.69 -14.63
N ILE A 294 -11.61 2.62 -13.90
CA ILE A 294 -10.45 1.76 -14.19
C ILE A 294 -10.58 1.13 -15.58
N MET A 295 -11.71 0.46 -15.87
CA MET A 295 -11.94 -0.16 -17.18
C MET A 295 -11.82 0.86 -18.32
N LYS A 296 -12.48 2.02 -18.18
CA LYS A 296 -12.50 3.07 -19.21
C LYS A 296 -11.14 3.76 -19.36
N PHE A 297 -10.48 4.09 -18.26
CA PHE A 297 -9.20 4.80 -18.28
C PHE A 297 -8.10 3.95 -18.92
N PHE A 298 -7.99 2.67 -18.54
CA PHE A 298 -6.99 1.76 -19.12
C PHE A 298 -7.43 1.13 -20.46
N GLY A 299 -8.67 1.38 -20.91
CA GLY A 299 -9.16 0.89 -22.20
C GLY A 299 -9.44 -0.61 -22.21
N PHE A 300 -9.78 -1.20 -21.07
CA PHE A 300 -10.15 -2.61 -20.99
C PHE A 300 -11.57 -2.82 -21.50
N GLU A 301 -11.72 -3.50 -22.64
CA GLU A 301 -13.04 -3.90 -23.17
C GLU A 301 -13.64 -5.05 -22.34
N SER A 302 -12.79 -6.03 -21.99
CA SER A 302 -13.12 -7.12 -21.09
C SER A 302 -11.90 -7.52 -20.27
N LEU A 303 -12.14 -7.96 -19.05
CA LEU A 303 -11.14 -8.57 -18.18
C LEU A 303 -11.57 -9.99 -17.85
N ASN A 304 -10.64 -10.93 -17.88
CA ASN A 304 -10.89 -12.25 -17.34
C ASN A 304 -11.04 -12.17 -15.80
N PHE A 305 -11.53 -13.25 -15.20
CA PHE A 305 -11.76 -13.33 -13.77
C PHE A 305 -10.53 -12.94 -12.93
N PHE A 306 -9.34 -13.46 -13.28
CA PHE A 306 -8.11 -13.23 -12.51
C PHE A 306 -7.64 -11.77 -12.61
N GLN A 307 -7.73 -11.18 -13.80
CA GLN A 307 -7.42 -9.76 -14.03
C GLN A 307 -8.32 -8.86 -13.18
N PHE A 308 -9.62 -9.10 -13.22
CA PHE A 308 -10.58 -8.34 -12.44
C PHE A 308 -10.41 -8.59 -10.92
N PHE A 309 -10.09 -9.82 -10.53
CA PHE A 309 -9.84 -10.20 -9.14
C PHE A 309 -8.69 -9.38 -8.52
N ILE A 310 -7.59 -9.16 -9.25
CA ILE A 310 -6.47 -8.34 -8.76
C ILE A 310 -6.92 -6.89 -8.52
N ILE A 311 -7.61 -6.28 -9.49
CA ILE A 311 -8.12 -4.90 -9.38
C ILE A 311 -9.04 -4.77 -8.17
N ARG A 312 -9.95 -5.72 -8.02
CA ARG A 312 -10.91 -5.77 -6.93
C ARG A 312 -10.24 -5.94 -5.57
N THR A 313 -9.24 -6.81 -5.47
CA THR A 313 -8.45 -7.03 -4.25
C THR A 313 -7.66 -5.79 -3.86
N ALA A 314 -7.07 -5.09 -4.84
CA ALA A 314 -6.38 -3.84 -4.60
C ALA A 314 -7.35 -2.77 -4.07
N TYR A 315 -8.52 -2.65 -4.69
CA TYR A 315 -9.58 -1.75 -4.27
C TYR A 315 -10.07 -2.05 -2.84
N SER A 316 -10.37 -3.32 -2.52
CA SER A 316 -10.87 -3.69 -1.19
C SER A 316 -9.85 -3.40 -0.10
N LYS A 317 -8.57 -3.66 -0.35
CA LYS A 317 -7.48 -3.32 0.60
C LYS A 317 -7.34 -1.82 0.83
N LEU A 318 -7.45 -1.01 -0.21
CA LEU A 318 -7.42 0.45 -0.08
C LEU A 318 -8.64 0.95 0.70
N LEU A 319 -9.82 0.47 0.36
CA LEU A 319 -11.06 0.84 1.04
C LEU A 319 -11.05 0.40 2.51
N SER A 320 -10.52 -0.78 2.82
CA SER A 320 -10.40 -1.28 4.20
C SER A 320 -9.63 -0.32 5.09
N ARG A 321 -8.51 0.23 4.61
CA ARG A 321 -7.70 1.20 5.38
C ARG A 321 -8.44 2.51 5.63
N LEU A 322 -9.21 2.98 4.64
CA LEU A 322 -10.04 4.18 4.79
C LEU A 322 -11.15 3.94 5.81
N VAL A 323 -11.81 2.78 5.74
CA VAL A 323 -12.87 2.39 6.68
C VAL A 323 -12.33 2.22 8.09
N GLU A 324 -11.16 1.61 8.28
CA GLU A 324 -10.50 1.50 9.59
C GLU A 324 -10.17 2.87 10.16
N THR A 325 -9.59 3.77 9.36
CA THR A 325 -9.28 5.14 9.78
C THR A 325 -10.55 5.90 10.17
N PHE A 326 -11.60 5.77 9.34
CA PHE A 326 -12.92 6.35 9.61
C PHE A 326 -13.52 5.80 10.91
N ALA A 327 -13.46 4.49 11.11
CA ALA A 327 -13.97 3.81 12.30
C ALA A 327 -13.25 4.31 13.57
N ILE A 328 -11.91 4.37 13.54
CA ILE A 328 -11.10 4.89 14.64
C ILE A 328 -11.51 6.34 14.94
N GLN A 329 -11.59 7.21 13.93
CA GLN A 329 -11.97 8.61 14.14
C GLN A 329 -13.39 8.76 14.69
N ARG A 330 -14.32 7.91 14.26
CA ARG A 330 -15.70 7.89 14.76
C ARG A 330 -15.77 7.43 16.21
N TYR A 331 -15.12 6.32 16.57
CA TYR A 331 -15.24 5.70 17.90
C TYR A 331 -14.37 6.37 18.96
N ARG A 332 -13.35 7.17 18.57
CA ARG A 332 -12.64 8.11 19.47
C ARG A 332 -13.51 9.17 20.13
N GLN A 333 -14.74 9.36 19.63
CA GLN A 333 -15.68 10.37 20.09
C GLN A 333 -16.65 9.83 21.17
N ILE A 334 -16.45 8.59 21.65
CA ILE A 334 -17.22 7.91 22.69
C ILE A 334 -16.41 7.91 24.00
#